data_AF-A0A842ZKX1-F1
#
_entry.id   AF-A0A842ZKX1-F1
#
_cell.length_a   1.000
_cell.length_b   1.000
_cell.length_c   1.000
_cell.angle_alpha   90.00
_cell.angle_beta   90.00
_cell.angle_gamma   90.00
#
_symmetry.space_group_name_H-M   'P 1'
#
loop_
_entity.id
_entity.type
_entity.pdbx_description
1 polymer ?
#
loop_
_entity_poly.entity_id
_entity_poly.type
_entity_poly.pdbx_seq_one_letter_code
_entity_poly.pdbx_strand_id
1 'polypeptide(L)'
;LEILKAISINSKVLILDEPTSALTEWETKYLFGNIRMLREQGMSFIYITHKLSEVFQIADRVMVMRDGKKIGSKHVEDVSENDLISMMVGRKIENLYGVRESAFSETETVLCVEGLNRRNVFEDVSFELRKGEILGFAGLIGASRTEVGRAIVGIDPKDSGRINLDDKEVKINNPKDAIIHKIAYLTENRKVDGLFEGMALCDNIIAPLLENFTSVIGFLDRKRINRYVDRRVREFNITTTSIMKKVLYLSGGNQQKVLVAMWMGIQPRVIIFDDPTRGVDVGSKAEIYQILRDSAARGTGIIMISSELPELIGVCDRILVFYHGRIMGEVLRQDFSEERIMALAAGIVNAKKSQSTSSVRQQ
;
A
#
# COMPACT_ATOMS: atom_id res chain seq x y z
N LEU A 1 -13.34 23.08 3.30
CA LEU A 1 -14.54 23.85 2.89
C LEU A 1 -15.81 23.30 3.53
N GLU A 2 -16.12 22.01 3.41
CA GLU A 2 -17.34 21.42 4.01
C GLU A 2 -17.39 21.54 5.55
N ILE A 3 -16.26 21.38 6.25
CA ILE A 3 -16.18 21.60 7.70
C ILE A 3 -16.51 23.05 8.09
N LEU A 4 -16.01 24.03 7.33
CA LEU A 4 -16.30 25.45 7.56
C LEU A 4 -17.79 25.77 7.34
N LYS A 5 -18.41 25.17 6.31
CA LYS A 5 -19.86 25.28 6.09
C LYS A 5 -20.66 24.72 7.27
N ALA A 6 -20.26 23.56 7.79
CA ALA A 6 -20.96 22.93 8.90
C ALA A 6 -20.84 23.72 10.22
N ILE A 7 -19.72 24.41 10.44
CA ILE A 7 -19.54 25.34 11.56
C ILE A 7 -20.42 26.59 11.39
N SER A 8 -20.54 27.11 10.15
CA SER A 8 -21.31 28.33 9.87
C SER A 8 -22.81 28.22 10.21
N ILE A 9 -23.35 27.00 10.26
CA ILE A 9 -24.76 26.74 10.59
C ILE A 9 -24.98 26.40 12.08
N ASN A 10 -23.98 26.64 12.94
CA ASN A 10 -24.05 26.41 14.39
C ASN A 10 -24.47 24.97 14.76
N SER A 11 -23.90 23.99 14.05
CA SER A 11 -24.20 22.57 14.28
C SER A 11 -23.76 22.10 15.67
N LYS A 12 -24.54 21.21 16.29
CA LYS A 12 -24.22 20.58 17.58
C LYS A 12 -23.53 19.24 17.43
N VAL A 13 -23.74 18.58 16.29
CA VAL A 13 -23.16 17.29 15.95
C VAL A 13 -22.64 17.35 14.52
N LEU A 14 -21.38 16.97 14.32
CA LEU A 14 -20.78 16.85 13.00
C LEU A 14 -20.43 15.38 12.73
N ILE A 15 -20.84 14.88 11.56
CA ILE A 15 -20.48 13.53 11.10
C ILE A 15 -19.45 13.69 9.99
N LEU A 16 -18.29 13.06 10.16
CA LEU A 16 -17.19 13.09 9.21
C LEU A 16 -16.92 11.67 8.72
N ASP A 17 -16.97 11.47 7.41
CA ASP A 17 -16.71 10.19 6.76
C ASP A 17 -15.35 10.20 6.06
N GLU A 18 -14.39 9.45 6.61
CA GLU A 18 -12.99 9.35 6.17
C GLU A 18 -12.36 10.68 5.70
N PRO A 19 -12.39 11.75 6.54
CA PRO A 19 -12.06 13.10 6.10
C PRO A 19 -10.58 13.31 5.77
N THR A 20 -9.71 12.36 6.12
CA THR A 20 -8.25 12.41 5.90
C THR A 20 -7.78 11.58 4.71
N SER A 21 -8.69 10.92 3.99
CA SER A 21 -8.33 10.05 2.85
C SER A 21 -7.56 10.77 1.74
N ALA A 22 -7.80 12.07 1.57
CA ALA A 22 -7.15 12.94 0.58
C ALA A 22 -6.20 13.99 1.20
N LEU A 23 -5.98 13.94 2.51
CA LEU A 23 -5.16 14.93 3.22
C LEU A 23 -3.73 14.44 3.41
N THR A 24 -2.78 15.37 3.37
CA THR A 24 -1.41 15.16 3.83
C THR A 24 -1.37 14.99 5.36
N GLU A 25 -0.23 14.52 5.91
CA GLU A 25 -0.07 14.41 7.36
C GLU A 25 -0.19 15.75 8.08
N TRP A 26 0.35 16.82 7.50
CA TRP A 26 0.27 18.16 8.09
C TRP A 26 -1.16 18.68 8.09
N GLU A 27 -1.90 18.51 6.99
CA GLU A 27 -3.32 18.87 6.92
C GLU A 27 -4.17 18.03 7.88
N THR A 28 -3.83 16.76 8.07
CA THR A 28 -4.48 15.88 9.04
C THR A 28 -4.26 16.37 10.47
N LYS A 29 -3.03 16.76 10.83
CA LYS A 29 -2.74 17.37 12.14
C LYS A 29 -3.52 18.66 12.35
N TYR A 30 -3.64 19.50 11.31
CA TYR A 30 -4.42 20.73 11.35
C TYR A 30 -5.91 20.45 11.55
N LEU A 31 -6.46 19.47 10.83
CA LEU A 31 -7.83 19.00 11.01
C LEU A 31 -8.09 18.55 12.46
N PHE A 32 -7.19 17.76 13.05
CA PHE A 32 -7.33 17.30 14.43
C PHE A 32 -7.26 18.43 15.44
N GLY A 33 -6.43 19.45 15.20
CA GLY A 33 -6.42 20.69 15.98
C GLY A 33 -7.78 21.37 15.99
N ASN A 34 -8.39 21.53 14.81
CA ASN A 34 -9.71 22.16 14.69
C ASN A 34 -10.82 21.32 15.37
N ILE A 35 -10.80 20.00 15.22
CA ILE A 35 -11.77 19.12 15.87
C ILE A 35 -11.70 19.29 17.40
N ARG A 36 -10.49 19.32 17.99
CA ARG A 36 -10.32 19.54 19.44
C ARG A 36 -10.86 20.89 19.89
N MET A 37 -10.50 21.97 19.19
CA MET A 37 -10.99 23.32 19.48
C MET A 37 -12.53 23.39 19.45
N LEU A 38 -13.15 22.79 18.43
CA LEU A 38 -14.61 22.80 18.29
C LEU A 38 -15.31 21.91 19.32
N ARG A 39 -14.65 20.83 19.74
CA ARG A 39 -15.10 19.99 20.86
C ARG A 39 -15.16 20.79 22.16
N GLU A 40 -14.13 21.59 22.44
CA GLU A 40 -14.08 22.48 23.62
C GLU A 40 -15.19 23.53 23.59
N GLN A 41 -15.66 23.92 22.41
CA GLN A 41 -16.82 24.80 22.21
C GLN A 41 -18.18 24.08 22.32
N GLY A 42 -18.19 22.79 22.67
CA GLY A 42 -19.40 22.01 22.90
C GLY A 42 -19.97 21.32 21.68
N MET A 43 -19.22 21.21 20.57
CA MET A 43 -19.64 20.42 19.41
C MET A 43 -19.25 18.94 19.58
N SER A 44 -20.18 18.03 19.27
CA SER A 44 -19.93 16.59 19.25
C SER A 44 -19.55 16.10 17.86
N PHE A 45 -18.71 15.08 17.77
CA PHE A 45 -18.27 14.51 16.49
C PHE A 45 -18.60 13.02 16.42
N ILE A 46 -19.07 12.58 15.25
CA ILE A 46 -19.05 11.18 14.84
C ILE A 46 -18.01 11.09 13.73
N TYR A 47 -16.90 10.44 14.01
CA TYR A 47 -15.77 10.33 13.10
C TYR A 47 -15.67 8.89 12.60
N ILE A 48 -15.92 8.69 11.30
CA ILE A 48 -15.87 7.38 10.65
C ILE A 48 -14.51 7.23 10.01
N THR A 49 -13.75 6.23 10.45
CA THR A 49 -12.41 5.94 9.92
C THR A 49 -12.06 4.48 10.12
N HIS A 50 -11.23 3.94 9.23
CA HIS A 50 -10.55 2.66 9.40
C HIS A 50 -9.09 2.84 9.85
N LYS A 51 -8.60 4.08 10.00
CA LYS A 51 -7.24 4.38 10.43
C LYS A 51 -7.17 4.43 11.95
N LEU A 52 -6.54 3.43 12.54
CA LEU A 52 -6.46 3.26 14.00
C LEU A 52 -5.68 4.39 14.69
N SER A 53 -4.62 4.89 14.05
CA SER A 53 -3.84 6.02 14.55
C SER A 53 -4.69 7.28 14.76
N GLU A 54 -5.73 7.49 13.96
CA GLU A 54 -6.66 8.61 14.13
C GLU A 54 -7.57 8.39 15.33
N VAL A 55 -8.10 7.17 15.51
CA VAL A 55 -8.94 6.80 16.66
C VAL A 55 -8.23 7.14 17.96
N PHE A 56 -6.99 6.68 18.12
CA PHE A 56 -6.20 6.94 19.33
C PHE A 56 -5.80 8.40 19.54
N GLN A 57 -5.82 9.23 18.49
CA GLN A 57 -5.45 10.64 18.58
C GLN A 57 -6.60 11.59 18.89
N ILE A 58 -7.84 11.26 18.51
CA ILE A 58 -8.96 12.23 18.59
C ILE A 58 -10.24 11.69 19.25
N ALA A 59 -10.41 10.37 19.40
CA ALA A 59 -11.68 9.83 19.86
C ALA A 59 -11.69 9.60 21.39
N ASP A 60 -12.80 9.98 22.04
CA ASP A 60 -13.04 9.63 23.45
C ASP A 60 -13.61 8.20 23.59
N ARG A 61 -14.40 7.77 22.59
CA ARG A 61 -15.07 6.47 22.53
C ARG A 61 -15.04 5.94 21.10
N VAL A 62 -14.99 4.61 20.99
CA VAL A 62 -15.00 3.91 19.72
C VAL A 62 -16.15 2.90 19.69
N MET A 63 -16.85 2.85 18.55
CA MET A 63 -17.85 1.82 18.24
C MET A 63 -17.37 1.05 17.02
N VAL A 64 -17.31 -0.27 17.13
CA VAL A 64 -16.92 -1.13 16.03
C VAL A 64 -18.15 -1.77 15.42
N MET A 65 -18.30 -1.65 14.10
CA MET A 65 -19.33 -2.30 13.29
C MET A 65 -18.67 -3.28 12.32
N ARG A 66 -19.29 -4.44 12.13
CA ARG A 66 -18.87 -5.47 11.17
C ARG A 66 -20.10 -6.21 10.65
N ASP A 67 -20.13 -6.50 9.35
CA ASP A 67 -21.22 -7.23 8.68
C ASP A 67 -22.61 -6.63 8.95
N GLY A 68 -22.69 -5.29 8.99
CA GLY A 68 -23.92 -4.55 9.29
C GLY A 68 -24.39 -4.63 10.74
N LYS A 69 -23.58 -5.20 11.65
CA LYS A 69 -23.90 -5.37 13.07
C LYS A 69 -22.94 -4.60 13.95
N LYS A 70 -23.44 -4.09 15.08
CA LYS A 70 -22.61 -3.53 16.15
C LYS A 70 -21.89 -4.68 16.86
N ILE A 71 -20.56 -4.64 16.84
CA ILE A 71 -19.71 -5.62 17.54
C ILE A 71 -19.49 -5.18 18.99
N GLY A 72 -19.26 -3.88 19.22
CA GLY A 72 -19.11 -3.36 20.57
C GLY A 72 -18.81 -1.87 20.62
N SER A 73 -18.78 -1.32 21.84
CA SER A 73 -18.37 0.05 22.12
C SER A 73 -17.46 0.08 23.33
N LYS A 74 -16.39 0.88 23.27
CA LYS A 74 -15.36 1.00 24.30
C LYS A 74 -14.92 2.45 24.47
N HIS A 75 -14.37 2.78 25.64
CA HIS A 75 -13.57 3.99 25.78
C HIS A 75 -12.21 3.72 25.16
N VAL A 76 -11.63 4.72 24.48
CA VAL A 76 -10.36 4.55 23.76
C VAL A 76 -9.21 4.27 24.75
N GLU A 77 -9.30 4.80 25.97
CA GLU A 77 -8.33 4.56 27.05
C GLU A 77 -8.30 3.10 27.55
N ASP A 78 -9.39 2.35 27.35
CA ASP A 78 -9.56 0.98 27.86
C ASP A 78 -9.24 -0.11 26.81
N VAL A 79 -8.75 0.26 25.63
CA VAL A 79 -8.54 -0.69 24.52
C VAL A 79 -7.17 -0.51 23.90
N SER A 80 -6.54 -1.63 23.58
CA SER A 80 -5.36 -1.63 22.72
C SER A 80 -5.75 -1.58 21.25
N GLU A 81 -4.79 -1.22 20.40
CA GLU A 81 -4.94 -1.31 18.95
C GLU A 81 -5.34 -2.73 18.50
N ASN A 82 -4.70 -3.75 19.07
CA ASN A 82 -4.99 -5.16 18.80
C ASN A 82 -6.42 -5.58 19.17
N ASP A 83 -6.99 -5.01 20.23
CA ASP A 83 -8.38 -5.27 20.63
C ASP A 83 -9.34 -4.73 19.57
N LEU A 84 -9.10 -3.51 19.09
CA LEU A 84 -9.92 -2.89 18.05
C LEU A 84 -9.82 -3.63 16.72
N ILE A 85 -8.62 -4.02 16.30
CA ILE A 85 -8.41 -4.85 15.12
C ILE A 85 -9.20 -6.15 15.25
N SER A 86 -9.12 -6.82 16.41
CA SER A 86 -9.81 -8.08 16.65
C SER A 86 -11.34 -7.92 16.56
N MET A 87 -11.88 -6.80 17.05
CA MET A 87 -13.30 -6.48 16.89
C MET A 87 -13.68 -6.20 15.43
N MET A 88 -12.85 -5.45 14.70
CA MET A 88 -13.09 -5.06 13.31
C MET A 88 -13.07 -6.26 12.36
N VAL A 89 -12.14 -7.19 12.54
CA VAL A 89 -11.97 -8.34 11.63
C VAL A 89 -12.67 -9.61 12.12
N GLY A 90 -12.95 -9.72 13.43
CA GLY A 90 -13.68 -10.87 14.00
C GLY A 90 -12.87 -12.12 14.26
N ARG A 91 -11.54 -12.01 14.18
CA ARG A 91 -10.57 -13.01 14.61
C ARG A 91 -9.50 -12.28 15.40
N LYS A 92 -8.86 -12.94 16.37
CA LYS A 92 -7.65 -12.40 16.97
C LYS A 92 -6.61 -12.25 15.86
N ILE A 93 -6.35 -11.02 15.45
CA ILE A 93 -5.21 -10.71 14.60
C ILE A 93 -4.11 -10.34 15.58
N GLU A 94 -3.36 -11.34 16.01
CA GLU A 94 -2.20 -11.11 16.87
C GLU A 94 -1.06 -10.41 16.11
N ASN A 95 -1.19 -10.26 14.77
CA ASN A 95 -0.20 -9.58 13.96
C ASN A 95 -0.77 -9.08 12.61
N LEU A 96 -1.19 -7.81 12.53
CA LEU A 96 -1.75 -7.20 11.30
C LEU A 96 -0.79 -7.31 10.12
N TYR A 97 0.49 -7.10 10.40
CA TYR A 97 1.57 -7.15 9.42
C TYR A 97 2.19 -8.55 9.26
N GLY A 98 1.78 -9.52 10.10
CA GLY A 98 2.30 -10.88 10.12
C GLY A 98 3.71 -11.00 10.73
N VAL A 99 4.15 -12.23 10.96
CA VAL A 99 5.58 -12.54 11.21
C VAL A 99 6.11 -13.20 9.95
N ARG A 100 7.17 -12.63 9.38
CA ARG A 100 7.94 -13.29 8.32
C ARG A 100 9.35 -13.51 8.85
N GLU A 101 9.77 -14.77 8.94
CA GLU A 101 11.19 -15.09 8.92
C GLU A 101 11.69 -14.74 7.51
N SER A 102 12.52 -13.71 7.37
CA SER A 102 13.02 -13.27 6.06
C SER A 102 13.73 -14.43 5.37
N ALA A 103 13.10 -14.93 4.31
CA ALA A 103 13.59 -16.02 3.48
C ALA A 103 13.58 -15.56 2.01
N PHE A 104 14.38 -14.54 1.72
CA PHE A 104 14.69 -14.13 0.35
C PHE A 104 16.12 -14.56 0.01
N SER A 105 16.44 -14.69 -1.28
CA SER A 105 17.78 -15.10 -1.69
C SER A 105 18.79 -14.02 -1.32
N GLU A 106 19.88 -14.38 -0.65
CA GLU A 106 20.96 -13.42 -0.35
C GLU A 106 21.80 -13.09 -1.59
N THR A 107 21.76 -13.93 -2.63
CA THR A 107 22.65 -13.85 -3.79
C THR A 107 21.94 -13.66 -5.12
N GLU A 108 20.67 -14.04 -5.26
CA GLU A 108 19.94 -13.91 -6.53
C GLU A 108 19.22 -12.56 -6.62
N THR A 109 19.71 -11.69 -7.50
CA THR A 109 19.05 -10.42 -7.86
C THR A 109 18.03 -10.64 -8.97
N VAL A 110 16.78 -10.25 -8.73
CA VAL A 110 15.70 -10.36 -9.74
C VAL A 110 15.55 -9.07 -10.55
N LEU A 111 15.80 -7.91 -9.94
CA LEU A 111 15.79 -6.61 -10.61
C LEU A 111 16.99 -5.79 -10.13
N CYS A 112 17.77 -5.24 -11.05
CA CYS A 112 18.77 -4.22 -10.76
C CYS A 112 18.43 -2.95 -11.55
N VAL A 113 18.43 -1.82 -10.87
CA VAL A 113 18.23 -0.48 -11.45
C VAL A 113 19.53 0.30 -11.23
N GLU A 114 20.11 0.82 -12.30
CA GLU A 114 21.41 1.50 -12.26
C GLU A 114 21.30 2.90 -12.88
N GLY A 115 21.64 3.92 -12.10
CA GLY A 115 21.75 5.30 -12.57
C GLY A 115 20.48 5.80 -13.25
N LEU A 116 19.31 5.47 -12.71
CA LEU A 116 18.03 5.89 -13.29
C LEU A 116 17.83 7.39 -13.05
N ASN A 117 17.60 8.13 -14.14
CA ASN A 117 17.47 9.58 -14.10
C ASN A 117 16.22 10.07 -14.85
N ARG A 118 15.60 11.12 -14.31
CA ARG A 118 14.58 11.93 -14.98
C ARG A 118 14.70 13.37 -14.50
N ARG A 119 15.07 14.26 -15.43
CA ARG A 119 15.36 15.66 -15.18
C ARG A 119 14.23 16.33 -14.40
N ASN A 120 14.61 17.04 -13.34
CA ASN A 120 13.71 17.74 -12.41
C ASN A 120 12.74 16.83 -11.63
N VAL A 121 12.93 15.50 -11.64
CA VAL A 121 12.08 14.55 -10.92
C VAL A 121 12.91 13.68 -9.99
N PHE A 122 13.85 12.88 -10.51
CA PHE A 122 14.74 12.05 -9.71
C PHE A 122 16.11 11.89 -10.40
N GLU A 123 17.14 11.64 -9.60
CA GLU A 123 18.53 11.63 -10.05
C GLU A 123 19.30 10.49 -9.40
N ASP A 124 20.10 9.79 -10.22
CA ASP A 124 21.01 8.73 -9.81
C ASP A 124 20.39 7.65 -8.91
N VAL A 125 19.18 7.21 -9.27
CA VAL A 125 18.49 6.16 -8.52
C VAL A 125 19.06 4.81 -8.90
N SER A 126 19.77 4.19 -7.97
CA SER A 126 20.38 2.87 -8.12
C SER A 126 20.02 1.96 -6.95
N PHE A 127 19.53 0.76 -7.25
CA PHE A 127 19.23 -0.27 -6.25
C PHE A 127 19.07 -1.64 -6.88
N GLU A 128 19.24 -2.67 -6.06
CA GLU A 128 18.91 -4.05 -6.40
C GLU A 128 17.65 -4.49 -5.66
N LEU A 129 16.96 -5.49 -6.18
CA LEU A 129 15.87 -6.21 -5.54
C LEU A 129 16.16 -7.70 -5.70
N ARG A 130 16.17 -8.41 -4.58
CA ARG A 130 16.49 -9.83 -4.55
C ARG A 130 15.26 -10.69 -4.75
N LYS A 131 15.48 -11.93 -5.18
CA LYS A 131 14.41 -12.90 -5.40
C LYS A 131 13.69 -13.20 -4.09
N GLY A 132 12.38 -12.98 -4.09
CA GLY A 132 11.53 -13.13 -2.91
C GLY A 132 11.67 -12.02 -1.87
N GLU A 133 12.38 -10.94 -2.16
CA GLU A 133 12.51 -9.79 -1.25
C GLU A 133 11.29 -8.87 -1.34
N ILE A 134 10.91 -8.27 -0.20
CA ILE A 134 9.99 -7.13 -0.14
C ILE A 134 10.80 -5.88 0.23
N LEU A 135 11.07 -5.03 -0.75
CA LEU A 135 11.82 -3.79 -0.63
C LEU A 135 10.87 -2.60 -0.42
N GLY A 136 11.00 -1.89 0.70
CA GLY A 136 10.19 -0.72 1.01
C GLY A 136 10.78 0.58 0.44
N PHE A 137 9.96 1.45 -0.13
CA PHE A 137 10.33 2.81 -0.53
C PHE A 137 9.66 3.81 0.41
N ALA A 138 10.44 4.38 1.32
CA ALA A 138 10.01 5.41 2.26
C ALA A 138 10.46 6.80 1.81
N GLY A 139 9.78 7.85 2.28
CA GLY A 139 10.11 9.23 1.96
C GLY A 139 8.93 10.16 2.24
N LEU A 140 9.18 11.45 2.32
CA LEU A 140 8.11 12.44 2.43
C LEU A 140 7.29 12.51 1.13
N ILE A 141 6.11 13.13 1.21
CA ILE A 141 5.31 13.44 0.01
C ILE A 141 6.16 14.29 -0.94
N GLY A 142 6.19 13.92 -2.22
CA GLY A 142 7.04 14.57 -3.21
C GLY A 142 8.50 14.08 -3.24
N ALA A 143 8.86 13.02 -2.50
CA ALA A 143 10.18 12.40 -2.59
C ALA A 143 10.43 11.56 -3.86
N SER A 144 9.48 11.56 -4.80
CA SER A 144 9.56 10.95 -6.13
C SER A 144 9.56 9.41 -6.18
N ARG A 145 8.99 8.75 -5.16
CA ARG A 145 8.94 7.28 -5.05
C ARG A 145 8.04 6.66 -6.12
N THR A 146 6.83 7.19 -6.25
CA THR A 146 5.83 6.81 -7.25
C THR A 146 6.38 7.03 -8.66
N GLU A 147 7.03 8.17 -8.90
CA GLU A 147 7.62 8.53 -10.18
C GLU A 147 8.74 7.58 -10.59
N VAL A 148 9.57 7.12 -9.64
CA VAL A 148 10.56 6.06 -9.88
C VAL A 148 9.87 4.75 -10.26
N GLY A 149 8.86 4.33 -9.50
CA GLY A 149 8.08 3.12 -9.80
C GLY A 149 7.46 3.15 -11.20
N ARG A 150 6.83 4.28 -11.56
CA ARG A 150 6.23 4.53 -12.88
C ARG A 150 7.26 4.55 -14.01
N ALA A 151 8.45 5.09 -13.77
CA ALA A 151 9.53 5.11 -14.75
C ALA A 151 10.12 3.71 -15.00
N ILE A 152 10.19 2.85 -13.97
CA ILE A 152 10.66 1.46 -14.10
C ILE A 152 9.74 0.67 -15.04
N VAL A 153 8.42 0.87 -14.94
CA VAL A 153 7.43 0.18 -15.80
C VAL A 153 7.09 0.92 -17.10
N GLY A 154 7.77 2.04 -17.39
CA GLY A 154 7.58 2.79 -18.63
C GLY A 154 6.25 3.54 -18.73
N ILE A 155 5.55 3.78 -17.62
CA ILE A 155 4.39 4.70 -17.60
C ILE A 155 4.89 6.14 -17.79
N ASP A 156 5.99 6.48 -17.11
CA ASP A 156 6.64 7.77 -17.20
C ASP A 156 8.00 7.61 -17.94
N PRO A 157 8.47 8.63 -18.68
CA PRO A 157 9.75 8.57 -19.37
C PRO A 157 10.93 8.62 -18.39
N LYS A 158 12.06 8.04 -18.80
CA LYS A 158 13.37 8.15 -18.16
C LYS A 158 14.38 8.74 -19.16
N ASP A 159 15.31 9.55 -18.68
CA ASP A 159 16.33 10.20 -19.52
C ASP A 159 17.57 9.32 -19.69
N SER A 160 17.94 8.57 -18.65
CA SER A 160 19.04 7.62 -18.67
C SER A 160 18.92 6.58 -17.55
N GLY A 161 19.85 5.63 -17.54
CA GLY A 161 19.90 4.50 -16.61
C GLY A 161 19.62 3.17 -17.26
N ARG A 162 19.91 2.08 -16.55
CA ARG A 162 19.72 0.70 -17.01
C ARG A 162 18.83 -0.06 -16.04
N ILE A 163 18.07 -1.01 -16.59
CA ILE A 163 17.22 -1.91 -15.83
C ILE A 163 17.59 -3.31 -16.26
N ASN A 164 18.05 -4.13 -15.32
CA ASN A 164 18.38 -5.53 -15.55
C ASN A 164 17.36 -6.40 -14.82
N LEU A 165 16.84 -7.42 -15.51
CA LEU A 165 15.94 -8.42 -14.96
C LEU A 165 16.61 -9.79 -15.07
N ASP A 166 16.77 -10.51 -13.97
CA ASP A 166 17.56 -11.75 -13.89
C ASP A 166 18.94 -11.61 -14.60
N ASP A 167 19.71 -10.58 -14.22
CA ASP A 167 21.03 -10.22 -14.77
C ASP A 167 21.07 -9.87 -16.26
N LYS A 168 19.92 -9.66 -16.90
CA LYS A 168 19.82 -9.27 -18.32
C LYS A 168 19.23 -7.88 -18.46
N GLU A 169 19.93 -6.99 -19.15
CA GLU A 169 19.42 -5.67 -19.48
C GLU A 169 18.13 -5.78 -20.31
N VAL A 170 17.07 -5.08 -19.88
CA VAL A 170 15.77 -5.02 -20.54
C VAL A 170 15.43 -3.58 -20.92
N LYS A 171 14.79 -3.41 -22.08
CA LYS A 171 14.32 -2.09 -22.55
C LYS A 171 12.83 -1.97 -22.33
N ILE A 172 12.45 -1.14 -21.36
CA ILE A 172 11.06 -0.86 -21.01
C ILE A 172 10.76 0.60 -21.37
N ASN A 173 10.04 0.84 -22.45
CA ASN A 173 9.68 2.19 -22.91
C ASN A 173 8.20 2.51 -22.69
N ASN A 174 7.38 1.48 -22.48
CA ASN A 174 5.95 1.60 -22.25
C ASN A 174 5.46 0.45 -21.34
N PRO A 175 4.23 0.54 -20.77
CA PRO A 175 3.71 -0.47 -19.85
C PRO A 175 3.56 -1.88 -20.47
N LYS A 176 3.38 -1.99 -21.79
CA LYS A 176 3.29 -3.29 -22.47
C LYS A 176 4.62 -4.02 -22.42
N ASP A 177 5.74 -3.31 -22.53
CA ASP A 177 7.08 -3.89 -22.39
C ASP A 177 7.27 -4.49 -20.98
N ALA A 178 6.84 -3.77 -19.94
CA ALA A 178 6.88 -4.26 -18.56
C ALA A 178 6.06 -5.54 -18.37
N ILE A 179 4.85 -5.60 -18.95
CA ILE A 179 3.98 -6.79 -18.90
C ILE A 179 4.65 -8.00 -19.56
N ILE A 180 5.29 -7.81 -20.72
CA ILE A 180 6.04 -8.86 -21.44
C ILE A 180 7.17 -9.40 -20.55
N HIS A 181 7.89 -8.49 -19.87
CA HIS A 181 8.94 -8.82 -18.92
C HIS A 181 8.44 -9.29 -17.54
N LYS A 182 7.13 -9.48 -17.37
CA LYS A 182 6.52 -9.94 -16.12
C LYS A 182 6.77 -9.00 -14.93
N ILE A 183 6.80 -7.70 -15.19
CA ILE A 183 6.85 -6.65 -14.18
C ILE A 183 5.45 -6.04 -14.06
N ALA A 184 4.85 -6.13 -12.89
CA ALA A 184 3.53 -5.55 -12.60
C ALA A 184 3.68 -4.24 -11.82
N TYR A 185 2.79 -3.28 -12.08
CA TYR A 185 2.66 -2.05 -11.29
C TYR A 185 1.21 -1.91 -10.81
N LEU A 186 1.04 -1.84 -9.50
CA LEU A 186 -0.24 -1.59 -8.85
C LEU A 186 -0.22 -0.16 -8.33
N THR A 187 -1.00 0.69 -9.01
CA THR A 187 -1.10 2.12 -8.75
C THR A 187 -1.83 2.45 -7.44
N GLU A 188 -1.45 3.58 -6.83
CA GLU A 188 -2.16 4.18 -5.70
C GLU A 188 -3.58 4.62 -6.08
N ASN A 189 -3.78 5.04 -7.34
CA ASN A 189 -5.04 5.57 -7.84
C ASN A 189 -5.82 4.49 -8.59
N ARG A 190 -6.27 3.48 -7.85
CA ARG A 190 -6.99 2.32 -8.43
C ARG A 190 -8.19 2.69 -9.30
N LYS A 191 -8.84 3.82 -9.05
CA LYS A 191 -10.07 4.24 -9.76
C LYS A 191 -9.78 4.80 -11.14
N VAL A 192 -8.71 5.57 -11.27
CA VAL A 192 -8.36 6.25 -12.52
C VAL A 192 -7.39 5.41 -13.35
N ASP A 193 -6.37 4.83 -12.71
CA ASP A 193 -5.26 4.19 -13.41
C ASP A 193 -5.27 2.65 -13.30
N GLY A 194 -6.00 2.10 -12.33
CA GLY A 194 -5.88 0.67 -11.96
C GLY A 194 -7.00 -0.23 -12.46
N LEU A 195 -8.26 0.23 -12.43
CA LEU A 195 -9.43 -0.59 -12.67
C LEU A 195 -10.37 0.06 -13.68
N PHE A 196 -10.94 -0.76 -14.55
CA PHE A 196 -12.06 -0.38 -15.41
C PHE A 196 -13.36 -0.45 -14.59
N GLU A 197 -13.61 0.55 -13.72
CA GLU A 197 -14.70 0.52 -12.73
C GLU A 197 -16.10 0.27 -13.34
N GLY A 198 -16.33 0.77 -14.55
CA GLY A 198 -17.58 0.59 -15.30
C GLY A 198 -17.78 -0.80 -15.90
N MET A 199 -16.73 -1.63 -15.95
CA MET A 199 -16.73 -2.97 -16.51
C MET A 199 -16.94 -4.04 -15.43
N ALA A 200 -17.25 -5.27 -15.87
CA ALA A 200 -17.43 -6.38 -14.96
C ALA A 200 -16.11 -6.78 -14.28
N LEU A 201 -16.23 -7.40 -13.11
CA LEU A 201 -15.09 -7.99 -12.39
C LEU A 201 -14.34 -8.98 -13.27
N CYS A 202 -15.05 -9.83 -14.03
CA CYS A 202 -14.41 -10.81 -14.92
C CYS A 202 -13.54 -10.15 -15.99
N ASP A 203 -13.98 -9.03 -16.56
CA ASP A 203 -13.26 -8.32 -17.62
C ASP A 203 -11.99 -7.68 -17.08
N ASN A 204 -12.07 -7.09 -15.87
CA ASN A 204 -10.90 -6.55 -15.18
C ASN A 204 -9.86 -7.65 -14.91
N ILE A 205 -10.26 -8.78 -14.33
CA ILE A 205 -9.32 -9.86 -13.96
C ILE A 205 -8.56 -10.42 -15.16
N ILE A 206 -9.14 -10.43 -16.35
CA ILE A 206 -8.48 -10.95 -17.55
C ILE A 206 -7.76 -9.88 -18.38
N ALA A 207 -7.91 -8.60 -18.08
CA ALA A 207 -7.44 -7.49 -18.93
C ALA A 207 -5.97 -7.63 -19.38
N PRO A 208 -4.98 -7.90 -18.49
CA PRO A 208 -3.58 -8.03 -18.91
C PRO A 208 -3.28 -9.36 -19.63
N LEU A 209 -4.25 -10.27 -19.69
CA LEU A 209 -4.15 -11.61 -20.27
C LEU A 209 -5.16 -11.81 -21.40
N LEU A 210 -5.76 -10.75 -21.95
CA LEU A 210 -6.90 -10.86 -22.84
C LEU A 210 -6.63 -11.81 -24.02
N GLU A 211 -5.43 -11.75 -24.59
CA GLU A 211 -4.97 -12.62 -25.69
C GLU A 211 -5.05 -14.12 -25.33
N ASN A 212 -4.85 -14.50 -24.07
CA ASN A 212 -4.92 -15.90 -23.63
C ASN A 212 -6.34 -16.48 -23.67
N PHE A 213 -7.36 -15.61 -23.75
CA PHE A 213 -8.77 -15.99 -23.79
C PHE A 213 -9.42 -15.71 -25.15
N THR A 214 -8.64 -15.21 -26.11
CA THR A 214 -9.09 -14.91 -27.46
C THR A 214 -8.78 -16.08 -28.39
N SER A 215 -9.81 -16.57 -29.09
CA SER A 215 -9.66 -17.60 -30.13
C SER A 215 -8.92 -17.05 -31.36
N VAL A 216 -8.43 -17.94 -32.23
CA VAL A 216 -7.72 -17.57 -33.47
C VAL A 216 -8.55 -16.65 -34.38
N ILE A 217 -9.87 -16.74 -34.30
CA ILE A 217 -10.83 -15.92 -35.08
C ILE A 217 -11.29 -14.66 -34.33
N GLY A 218 -10.69 -14.33 -33.18
CA GLY A 218 -10.92 -13.06 -32.45
C GLY A 218 -12.06 -13.06 -31.43
N PHE A 219 -12.74 -14.19 -31.19
CA PHE A 219 -13.79 -14.29 -30.17
C PHE A 219 -13.26 -14.71 -28.80
N LEU A 220 -13.83 -14.15 -27.73
CA LEU A 220 -13.52 -14.53 -26.35
C LEU A 220 -14.16 -15.85 -25.93
N ASP A 221 -13.37 -16.75 -25.36
CA ASP A 221 -13.86 -17.98 -24.74
C ASP A 221 -14.42 -17.69 -23.33
N ARG A 222 -15.72 -17.40 -23.27
CA ARG A 222 -16.43 -17.12 -22.00
C ARG A 222 -16.37 -18.27 -21.00
N LYS A 223 -16.36 -19.53 -21.46
CA LYS A 223 -16.30 -20.69 -20.53
C LYS A 223 -14.94 -20.75 -19.85
N ARG A 224 -13.86 -20.50 -20.61
CA ARG A 224 -12.50 -20.43 -20.08
C ARG A 224 -12.30 -19.23 -19.16
N ILE A 225 -12.85 -18.06 -19.52
CA ILE A 225 -12.83 -16.85 -18.68
C ILE A 225 -13.52 -17.13 -17.35
N ASN A 226 -14.76 -17.62 -17.36
CA ASN A 226 -15.52 -17.87 -16.12
C ASN A 226 -14.77 -18.83 -15.19
N ARG A 227 -14.26 -19.95 -15.72
CA ARG A 227 -13.48 -20.92 -14.92
C ARG A 227 -12.20 -20.30 -14.32
N TYR A 228 -11.51 -19.46 -15.08
CA TYR A 228 -10.32 -18.76 -14.61
C TYR A 228 -10.68 -17.76 -13.49
N VAL A 229 -11.69 -16.93 -13.74
CA VAL A 229 -12.15 -15.88 -12.82
C VAL A 229 -12.69 -16.48 -11.53
N ASP A 230 -13.49 -17.54 -11.59
CA ASP A 230 -14.02 -18.23 -10.39
C ASP A 230 -12.93 -18.82 -9.49
N ARG A 231 -11.80 -19.24 -10.09
CA ARG A 231 -10.63 -19.67 -9.31
C ARG A 231 -9.95 -18.48 -8.65
N ARG A 232 -9.76 -17.38 -9.38
CA ARG A 232 -9.14 -16.15 -8.84
C ARG A 232 -10.00 -15.53 -7.73
N VAL A 233 -11.32 -15.47 -7.90
CA VAL A 233 -12.24 -14.95 -6.86
C VAL A 233 -12.10 -15.72 -5.55
N ARG A 234 -11.95 -17.05 -5.60
CA ARG A 234 -11.71 -17.88 -4.42
C ARG A 234 -10.32 -17.69 -3.81
N GLU A 235 -9.29 -17.69 -4.65
CA GLU A 235 -7.90 -17.54 -4.22
C GLU A 235 -7.63 -16.20 -3.54
N PHE A 236 -8.21 -15.11 -4.07
CA PHE A 236 -8.03 -13.75 -3.54
C PHE A 236 -9.15 -13.34 -2.58
N ASN A 237 -10.05 -14.26 -2.20
CA ASN A 237 -11.18 -14.02 -1.30
C ASN A 237 -11.98 -12.75 -1.66
N ILE A 238 -12.36 -12.63 -2.93
CA ILE A 238 -13.14 -11.49 -3.44
C ILE A 238 -14.63 -11.75 -3.16
N THR A 239 -15.21 -10.94 -2.29
CA THR A 239 -16.64 -10.99 -1.96
C THR A 239 -17.45 -10.36 -3.09
N THR A 240 -18.17 -11.19 -3.86
CA THR A 240 -19.09 -10.74 -4.90
C THR A 240 -20.28 -11.70 -5.03
N THR A 241 -21.43 -11.17 -5.46
CA THR A 241 -22.62 -11.98 -5.80
C THR A 241 -22.54 -12.57 -7.21
N SER A 242 -21.71 -11.99 -8.08
CA SER A 242 -21.51 -12.45 -9.46
C SER A 242 -20.21 -11.89 -10.03
N ILE A 243 -19.53 -12.68 -10.87
CA ILE A 243 -18.36 -12.23 -11.63
C ILE A 243 -18.70 -11.18 -12.70
N MET A 244 -19.99 -11.07 -13.06
CA MET A 244 -20.51 -10.05 -13.98
C MET A 244 -20.82 -8.72 -13.28
N LYS A 245 -20.73 -8.66 -11.95
CA LYS A 245 -20.95 -7.42 -11.19
C LYS A 245 -19.88 -6.41 -11.59
N LYS A 246 -20.31 -5.16 -11.84
CA LYS A 246 -19.37 -4.06 -12.13
C LYS A 246 -18.50 -3.76 -10.93
N VAL A 247 -17.22 -3.47 -11.17
CA VAL A 247 -16.22 -3.23 -10.12
C VAL A 247 -16.56 -2.01 -9.25
N LEU A 248 -17.17 -0.98 -9.84
CA LEU A 248 -17.73 0.19 -9.13
C LEU A 248 -18.62 -0.18 -7.93
N TYR A 249 -19.33 -1.30 -7.99
CA TYR A 249 -20.29 -1.72 -6.94
C TYR A 249 -19.67 -2.65 -5.88
N LEU A 250 -18.35 -2.86 -5.91
CA LEU A 250 -17.61 -3.58 -4.88
C LEU A 250 -17.12 -2.61 -3.81
N SER A 251 -16.91 -3.10 -2.59
CA SER A 251 -16.25 -2.29 -1.54
C SER A 251 -14.81 -1.98 -1.93
N GLY A 252 -14.22 -0.91 -1.37
CA GLY A 252 -12.83 -0.51 -1.67
C GLY A 252 -11.82 -1.64 -1.49
N GLY A 253 -11.93 -2.44 -0.42
CA GLY A 253 -11.10 -3.62 -0.21
C GLY A 253 -11.28 -4.70 -1.28
N ASN A 254 -12.51 -4.96 -1.75
CA ASN A 254 -12.75 -5.90 -2.83
C ASN A 254 -12.28 -5.38 -4.19
N GLN A 255 -12.41 -4.08 -4.46
CA GLN A 255 -11.80 -3.45 -5.63
C GLN A 255 -10.29 -3.66 -5.63
N GLN A 256 -9.63 -3.47 -4.47
CA GLN A 256 -8.20 -3.68 -4.34
C GLN A 256 -7.81 -5.14 -4.57
N LYS A 257 -8.57 -6.10 -4.02
CA LYS A 257 -8.35 -7.54 -4.29
C LYS A 257 -8.54 -7.89 -5.77
N VAL A 258 -9.46 -7.25 -6.49
CA VAL A 258 -9.61 -7.41 -7.95
C VAL A 258 -8.37 -6.90 -8.68
N LEU A 259 -7.86 -5.72 -8.31
CA LEU A 259 -6.63 -5.15 -8.89
C LEU A 259 -5.43 -6.09 -8.67
N VAL A 260 -5.29 -6.62 -7.46
CA VAL A 260 -4.24 -7.61 -7.14
C VAL A 260 -4.41 -8.89 -7.94
N ALA A 261 -5.63 -9.45 -8.00
CA ALA A 261 -5.91 -10.67 -8.75
C ALA A 261 -5.65 -10.52 -10.27
N MET A 262 -5.95 -9.35 -10.82
CA MET A 262 -5.68 -9.00 -12.22
C MET A 262 -4.17 -9.09 -12.51
N TRP A 263 -3.35 -8.39 -11.73
CA TRP A 263 -1.90 -8.34 -11.95
C TRP A 263 -1.19 -9.64 -11.58
N MET A 264 -1.66 -10.38 -10.58
CA MET A 264 -1.11 -11.70 -10.28
C MET A 264 -1.33 -12.72 -11.41
N GLY A 265 -2.30 -12.46 -12.30
CA GLY A 265 -2.55 -13.29 -13.47
C GLY A 265 -1.36 -13.38 -14.43
N ILE A 266 -0.56 -12.33 -14.56
CA ILE A 266 0.63 -12.37 -15.45
C ILE A 266 1.77 -13.21 -14.88
N GLN A 267 1.66 -13.68 -13.63
CA GLN A 267 2.71 -14.39 -12.89
C GLN A 267 3.99 -13.52 -12.82
N PRO A 268 3.92 -12.38 -12.11
CA PRO A 268 5.00 -11.40 -12.11
C PRO A 268 6.27 -11.94 -11.45
N ARG A 269 7.41 -11.61 -12.05
CA ARG A 269 8.74 -11.74 -11.43
C ARG A 269 9.00 -10.61 -10.44
N VAL A 270 8.52 -9.41 -10.80
CA VAL A 270 8.62 -8.20 -10.00
C VAL A 270 7.23 -7.56 -9.89
N ILE A 271 6.87 -7.14 -8.69
CA ILE A 271 5.68 -6.34 -8.42
C ILE A 271 6.10 -5.02 -7.79
N ILE A 272 5.67 -3.91 -8.35
CA ILE A 272 5.72 -2.61 -7.69
C ILE A 272 4.33 -2.29 -7.18
N PHE A 273 4.20 -2.13 -5.87
CA PHE A 273 2.94 -1.84 -5.20
C PHE A 273 2.99 -0.45 -4.59
N ASP A 274 2.19 0.45 -5.14
CA ASP A 274 2.18 1.87 -4.80
C ASP A 274 0.95 2.23 -3.96
N ASP A 275 1.18 2.64 -2.70
CA ASP A 275 0.19 2.83 -1.64
C ASP A 275 -0.92 1.74 -1.63
N PRO A 276 -0.53 0.45 -1.46
CA PRO A 276 -1.38 -0.72 -1.65
C PRO A 276 -2.71 -0.73 -0.91
N THR A 277 -2.75 -0.03 0.21
CA THR A 277 -3.82 -0.16 1.20
C THR A 277 -4.60 1.12 1.45
N ARG A 278 -4.45 2.12 0.57
CA ARG A 278 -5.17 3.39 0.69
C ARG A 278 -6.69 3.22 0.51
N GLY A 279 -7.46 3.64 1.50
CA GLY A 279 -8.92 3.54 1.47
C GLY A 279 -9.42 2.08 1.47
N VAL A 280 -8.71 1.22 2.21
CA VAL A 280 -9.00 -0.20 2.40
C VAL A 280 -9.10 -0.49 3.89
N ASP A 281 -10.14 -1.23 4.28
CA ASP A 281 -10.37 -1.60 5.68
C ASP A 281 -9.26 -2.52 6.22
N VAL A 282 -9.07 -2.53 7.54
CA VAL A 282 -8.02 -3.27 8.24
C VAL A 282 -8.04 -4.78 7.92
N GLY A 283 -9.21 -5.39 7.75
CA GLY A 283 -9.32 -6.81 7.42
C GLY A 283 -8.80 -7.10 6.01
N SER A 284 -9.22 -6.28 5.04
CA SER A 284 -8.72 -6.35 3.68
C SER A 284 -7.22 -6.03 3.58
N LYS A 285 -6.68 -5.08 4.38
CA LYS A 285 -5.24 -4.81 4.46
C LYS A 285 -4.46 -6.07 4.85
N ALA A 286 -4.90 -6.76 5.91
CA ALA A 286 -4.27 -8.00 6.38
C ALA A 286 -4.22 -9.09 5.30
N GLU A 287 -5.31 -9.24 4.54
CA GLU A 287 -5.38 -10.21 3.43
C GLU A 287 -4.45 -9.85 2.28
N ILE A 288 -4.36 -8.57 1.92
CA ILE A 288 -3.42 -8.10 0.89
C ILE A 288 -1.98 -8.36 1.32
N TYR A 289 -1.61 -8.07 2.57
CA TYR A 289 -0.26 -8.37 3.07
C TYR A 289 0.04 -9.86 3.04
N GLN A 290 -0.93 -10.72 3.33
CA GLN A 290 -0.74 -12.16 3.21
C GLN A 290 -0.46 -12.58 1.77
N ILE A 291 -1.22 -12.04 0.81
CA ILE A 291 -0.99 -12.29 -0.62
C ILE A 291 0.43 -11.88 -1.05
N LEU A 292 0.91 -10.72 -0.56
CA LEU A 292 2.26 -10.25 -0.86
C LEU A 292 3.33 -11.17 -0.26
N ARG A 293 3.18 -11.55 1.00
CA ARG A 293 4.10 -12.50 1.66
C ARG A 293 4.13 -13.84 0.93
N ASP A 294 2.97 -14.38 0.55
CA ASP A 294 2.89 -15.64 -0.17
C ASP A 294 3.52 -15.54 -1.56
N SER A 295 3.42 -14.39 -2.23
CA SER A 295 4.07 -14.17 -3.52
C SER A 295 5.58 -14.03 -3.38
N ALA A 296 6.04 -13.29 -2.38
CA ALA A 296 7.46 -13.17 -2.05
C ALA A 296 8.07 -14.53 -1.69
N ALA A 297 7.37 -15.36 -0.91
CA ALA A 297 7.80 -16.73 -0.57
C ALA A 297 7.92 -17.65 -1.80
N ARG A 298 7.19 -17.37 -2.89
CA ARG A 298 7.34 -18.07 -4.18
C ARG A 298 8.47 -17.51 -5.06
N GLY A 299 9.21 -16.51 -4.58
CA GLY A 299 10.36 -15.91 -5.26
C GLY A 299 10.06 -14.64 -6.06
N THR A 300 8.84 -14.10 -6.02
CA THR A 300 8.54 -12.80 -6.63
C THR A 300 9.25 -11.68 -5.85
N GLY A 301 10.00 -10.81 -6.52
CA GLY A 301 10.51 -9.58 -5.90
C GLY A 301 9.39 -8.54 -5.80
N ILE A 302 9.27 -7.86 -4.67
CA ILE A 302 8.23 -6.86 -4.42
C ILE A 302 8.89 -5.54 -4.03
N ILE A 303 8.53 -4.46 -4.70
CA ILE A 303 8.79 -3.09 -4.26
C ILE A 303 7.51 -2.55 -3.68
N MET A 304 7.55 -2.10 -2.43
CA MET A 304 6.40 -1.56 -1.72
C MET A 304 6.62 -0.08 -1.44
N ILE A 305 5.88 0.78 -2.12
CA ILE A 305 5.84 2.22 -1.86
C ILE A 305 4.65 2.46 -0.95
N SER A 306 4.88 3.08 0.21
CA SER A 306 3.80 3.44 1.13
C SER A 306 4.08 4.76 1.83
N SER A 307 3.02 5.51 2.06
CA SER A 307 2.98 6.69 2.91
C SER A 307 2.82 6.37 4.40
N GLU A 308 2.43 5.14 4.77
CA GLU A 308 2.27 4.68 6.15
C GLU A 308 3.54 3.93 6.61
N LEU A 309 4.42 4.56 7.40
CA LEU A 309 5.64 3.91 7.91
C LEU A 309 5.41 2.59 8.67
N PRO A 310 4.37 2.45 9.52
CA PRO A 310 4.09 1.17 10.17
C PRO A 310 3.90 0.01 9.18
N GLU A 311 3.40 0.31 7.98
CA GLU A 311 3.22 -0.66 6.91
C GLU A 311 4.56 -1.16 6.37
N LEU A 312 5.47 -0.23 6.07
CA LEU A 312 6.80 -0.56 5.59
C LEU A 312 7.59 -1.34 6.64
N ILE A 313 7.56 -0.88 7.90
CA ILE A 313 8.26 -1.52 9.02
C ILE A 313 7.70 -2.93 9.28
N GLY A 314 6.39 -3.11 9.19
CA GLY A 314 5.75 -4.39 9.42
C GLY A 314 6.01 -5.42 8.32
N VAL A 315 6.02 -5.00 7.06
CA VAL A 315 5.97 -5.91 5.90
C VAL A 315 7.32 -6.08 5.20
N CYS A 316 8.14 -5.02 5.08
CA CYS A 316 9.35 -5.03 4.25
C CYS A 316 10.54 -5.73 4.92
N ASP A 317 11.45 -6.27 4.11
CA ASP A 317 12.72 -6.84 4.56
C ASP A 317 13.80 -5.77 4.77
N ARG A 318 13.76 -4.71 3.97
CA ARG A 318 14.57 -3.50 4.13
C ARG A 318 13.89 -2.32 3.44
N ILE A 319 14.34 -1.11 3.75
CA ILE A 319 13.71 0.13 3.29
C ILE A 319 14.76 1.05 2.69
N LEU A 320 14.54 1.49 1.45
CA LEU A 320 15.25 2.61 0.85
C LEU A 320 14.50 3.90 1.16
N VAL A 321 15.23 4.90 1.63
CA VAL A 321 14.65 6.19 2.01
C VAL A 321 15.00 7.25 0.98
N PHE A 322 13.96 7.84 0.40
CA PHE A 322 14.04 8.86 -0.63
C PHE A 322 13.94 10.26 -0.04
N TYR A 323 14.71 11.20 -0.60
CA TYR A 323 14.63 12.63 -0.33
C TYR A 323 14.93 13.40 -1.63
N HIS A 324 14.01 14.28 -2.04
CA HIS A 324 14.12 15.07 -3.28
C HIS A 324 14.60 14.27 -4.51
N GLY A 325 14.00 13.09 -4.73
CA GLY A 325 14.28 12.28 -5.91
C GLY A 325 15.61 11.54 -5.90
N ARG A 326 16.27 11.43 -4.74
CA ARG A 326 17.49 10.63 -4.55
C ARG A 326 17.30 9.63 -3.41
N ILE A 327 17.99 8.50 -3.49
CA ILE A 327 18.09 7.56 -2.35
C ILE A 327 19.13 8.11 -1.37
N MET A 328 18.70 8.44 -0.15
CA MET A 328 19.57 8.96 0.91
C MET A 328 20.26 7.86 1.70
N GLY A 329 19.64 6.70 1.77
CA GLY A 329 20.17 5.57 2.51
C GLY A 329 19.21 4.39 2.56
N GLU A 330 19.75 3.31 3.09
CA GLU A 330 19.07 2.05 3.32
C GLU A 330 18.96 1.79 4.83
N VAL A 331 17.80 1.30 5.25
CA VAL A 331 17.57 0.81 6.61
C VAL A 331 17.29 -0.69 6.51
N LEU A 332 18.10 -1.47 7.23
CA LEU A 332 17.93 -2.92 7.32
C LEU A 332 16.92 -3.27 8.42
N ARG A 333 16.29 -4.44 8.34
CA ARG A 333 15.22 -4.86 9.27
C ARG A 333 15.56 -4.68 10.75
N GLN A 334 16.79 -5.03 11.14
CA GLN A 334 17.28 -4.92 12.52
C GLN A 334 17.39 -3.47 13.02
N ASP A 335 17.45 -2.51 12.11
CA ASP A 335 17.59 -1.07 12.37
C ASP A 335 16.28 -0.30 12.09
N PHE A 336 15.15 -0.99 11.84
CA PHE A 336 13.87 -0.35 11.59
C PHE A 336 13.42 0.48 12.80
N SER A 337 13.26 1.78 12.58
CA SER A 337 12.59 2.70 13.50
C SER A 337 11.98 3.84 12.70
N GLU A 338 10.82 4.32 13.14
CA GLU A 338 10.19 5.48 12.50
C GLU A 338 11.09 6.70 12.56
N GLU A 339 11.77 6.93 13.70
CA GLU A 339 12.67 8.09 13.84
C GLU A 339 13.82 8.04 12.84
N ARG A 340 14.42 6.86 12.63
CA ARG A 340 15.54 6.69 11.72
C ARG A 340 15.13 6.89 10.27
N ILE A 341 13.99 6.31 9.87
CA ILE A 341 13.47 6.47 8.51
C ILE A 341 13.11 7.94 8.27
N MET A 342 12.45 8.60 9.23
CA MET A 342 12.09 10.02 9.11
C MET A 342 13.31 10.95 9.10
N ALA A 343 14.36 10.64 9.86
CA ALA A 343 15.60 11.41 9.82
C ALA A 343 16.23 11.40 8.41
N LEU A 344 16.32 10.22 7.78
CA LEU A 344 16.80 10.10 6.40
C LEU A 344 15.87 10.81 5.40
N ALA A 345 14.55 10.68 5.58
CA ALA A 345 13.55 11.33 4.72
C ALA A 345 13.54 12.86 4.87
N ALA A 346 14.08 13.40 5.96
CA ALA A 346 14.30 14.83 6.18
C ALA A 346 15.69 15.32 5.73
N GLY A 347 16.52 14.45 5.15
CA GLY A 347 17.88 14.78 4.72
C GLY A 347 18.92 14.85 5.85
N ILE A 348 18.60 14.32 7.05
CA ILE A 348 19.50 14.32 8.21
C ILE A 348 20.38 13.08 8.16
N VAL A 349 21.64 13.26 7.74
CA VAL A 349 22.59 12.15 7.49
C VAL A 349 23.25 11.61 8.78
N ASN A 350 22.99 12.22 9.95
CA ASN A 350 23.76 11.98 11.20
C ASN A 350 22.96 11.45 12.41
N ALA A 351 22.03 10.51 12.21
CA ALA A 351 21.52 9.71 13.34
C ALA A 351 22.51 8.59 13.68
N LYS A 352 23.65 8.94 14.31
CA LYS A 352 24.57 7.95 14.90
C LYS A 352 23.84 7.12 15.96
N LYS A 353 24.12 5.81 15.97
CA LYS A 353 23.86 4.84 17.05
C LYS A 353 24.00 5.49 18.44
N SER A 354 22.88 5.72 19.11
CA SER A 354 22.77 6.10 20.52
C SER A 354 21.46 5.42 20.96
N GLN A 355 21.41 4.39 21.80
CA GLN A 355 22.17 4.08 23.00
C GLN A 355 22.24 2.56 23.22
N SER A 356 23.42 2.01 23.51
CA SER A 356 23.56 0.75 24.24
C SER A 356 24.88 0.70 25.02
N THR A 357 25.07 1.63 25.94
CA THR A 357 26.01 1.45 27.06
C THR A 357 25.56 2.27 28.25
N SER A 358 24.60 1.72 28.98
CA SER A 358 24.35 2.06 30.39
C SER A 358 24.37 0.75 31.18
N SER A 359 25.56 0.25 31.46
CA SER A 359 25.83 -0.51 32.70
C SER A 359 27.32 -0.86 32.79
N VAL A 360 27.78 -0.90 34.03
CA VAL A 360 29.06 -1.44 34.52
C VAL A 360 30.26 -0.49 34.45
N ARG A 361 30.43 0.34 35.48
CA ARG A 361 31.44 0.11 36.55
C ARG A 361 31.38 1.22 37.61
N GLN A 362 30.65 0.95 38.69
CA GLN A 362 31.04 1.37 40.03
C GLN A 362 31.35 0.09 40.81
N GLN A 363 32.64 -0.17 40.99
CA GLN A 363 33.29 -0.74 42.17
C GLN A 363 34.79 -0.84 41.89
#